data_AF-A0A150PUP5-F1
#
_entry.id   AF-A0A150PUP5-F1
#
_cell.length_a   1.000
_cell.length_b   1.000
_cell.length_c   1.000
_cell.angle_alpha   90.00
_cell.angle_beta   90.00
_cell.angle_gamma   90.00
#
_symmetry.space_group_name_H-M   'P 1'
#
loop_
_entity.id
_entity.type
_entity.pdbx_description
1 polymer ?
#
loop_
_entity_poly.entity_id
_entity_poly.type
_entity_poly.pdbx_seq_one_letter_code
_entity_poly.pdbx_strand_id
1 'polypeptide(L)'
;MRSRSGVCSTFCIGRRSDHPRVAPEPCLMAPRLPLAIKLTRRAVARRDLFCELVHKAVRPSQADADFAFHAFAFKADEDRFARGLMDRRTELWLFRSNQRAYCGDFLAVDMSSPWPARRRSYVIELKRGMPVRVGGGAVGLQLRNAASAVQGLAQQGDVLGAEAAYVTVSGDGAAIVEMFARGTRLSEGRGGALPRAPHLSWP
;
A
#
# COMPACT_ATOMS: atom_id res chain seq x y z
N MET A 1 44.11 57.27 28.40
CA MET A 1 44.94 58.38 27.88
C MET A 1 45.24 58.10 26.40
N ARG A 2 44.80 58.98 25.48
CA ARG A 2 45.10 59.10 24.02
C ARG A 2 44.70 57.87 23.17
N SER A 3 43.66 57.85 22.33
CA SER A 3 43.19 58.76 21.25
C SER A 3 44.21 59.02 20.13
N ARG A 4 43.96 58.40 18.97
CA ARG A 4 44.22 58.80 17.56
C ARG A 4 43.46 57.80 16.67
N SER A 5 42.30 58.06 16.06
CA SER A 5 41.95 58.96 14.94
C SER A 5 42.74 58.73 13.65
N GLY A 6 42.06 58.21 12.62
CA GLY A 6 42.53 58.12 11.24
C GLY A 6 41.39 57.62 10.32
N VAL A 7 40.77 58.56 9.60
CA VAL A 7 39.61 58.43 8.70
C VAL A 7 40.08 58.47 7.24
N CYS A 8 39.48 57.66 6.36
CA CYS A 8 39.19 57.95 4.92
C CYS A 8 38.56 56.69 4.30
N SER A 9 37.26 56.57 4.03
CA SER A 9 36.40 57.20 3.01
C SER A 9 36.81 56.92 1.55
N THR A 10 35.99 56.15 0.82
CA THR A 10 35.54 56.27 -0.59
C THR A 10 34.66 55.03 -0.88
N PHE A 11 33.32 55.10 -0.92
CA PHE A 11 32.41 55.57 -1.97
C PHE A 11 32.32 54.67 -3.24
N CYS A 12 31.17 53.98 -3.32
CA CYS A 12 30.36 53.59 -4.51
C CYS A 12 30.95 52.70 -5.62
N ILE A 13 30.25 51.60 -5.93
CA ILE A 13 29.33 51.44 -7.08
C ILE A 13 28.85 49.98 -7.11
N GLY A 14 27.54 49.81 -7.28
CA GLY A 14 26.91 48.49 -7.31
C GLY A 14 27.39 47.61 -8.47
N ARG A 15 27.36 46.30 -8.22
CA ARG A 15 26.98 45.32 -9.22
C ARG A 15 25.93 44.41 -8.61
N ARG A 16 24.70 44.54 -9.13
CA ARG A 16 23.75 43.43 -9.18
C ARG A 16 24.45 42.35 -10.00
N SER A 17 25.03 41.38 -9.32
CA SER A 17 25.28 40.10 -9.96
C SER A 17 23.93 39.40 -10.00
N ASP A 18 23.31 39.46 -11.17
CA ASP A 18 22.28 38.53 -11.58
C ASP A 18 22.83 37.11 -11.37
N HIS A 19 22.55 36.54 -10.21
CA HIS A 19 22.58 35.10 -10.09
C HIS A 19 21.52 34.59 -11.08
N PRO A 20 21.90 33.72 -12.03
CA PRO A 20 20.88 33.02 -12.80
C PRO A 20 19.99 32.33 -11.76
N ARG A 21 18.70 32.70 -11.75
CA ARG A 21 17.67 31.92 -11.07
C ARG A 21 17.77 30.52 -11.67
N VAL A 22 18.48 29.64 -10.98
CA VAL A 22 18.35 28.21 -11.16
C VAL A 22 16.85 27.96 -11.02
N ALA A 23 16.24 27.56 -12.13
CA ALA A 23 14.83 27.17 -12.13
C ALA A 23 14.66 26.15 -10.98
N PRO A 24 13.60 26.28 -10.15
CA PRO A 24 13.33 25.25 -9.16
C PRO A 24 13.26 23.92 -9.90
N GLU A 25 14.12 22.99 -9.49
CA GLU A 25 14.11 21.63 -10.01
C GLU A 25 12.69 21.06 -9.93
N PRO A 26 12.30 20.23 -10.91
CA PRO A 26 10.93 19.76 -11.03
C PRO A 26 10.43 19.18 -9.71
N CYS A 27 9.21 19.60 -9.34
CA CYS A 27 8.42 19.08 -8.22
C CYS A 27 8.80 17.65 -7.87
N LEU A 28 9.33 17.46 -6.65
CA LEU A 28 9.54 16.16 -6.01
C LEU A 28 8.43 15.20 -6.40
N MET A 29 8.72 14.30 -7.35
CA MET A 29 7.85 13.21 -7.70
C MET A 29 7.67 12.40 -6.42
N ALA A 30 6.46 12.39 -5.87
CA ALA A 30 6.17 11.62 -4.66
C ALA A 30 6.72 10.19 -4.84
N PRO A 31 7.39 9.61 -3.83
CA PRO A 31 7.98 8.29 -3.94
C PRO A 31 6.94 7.32 -4.49
N ARG A 32 7.30 6.57 -5.54
CA ARG A 32 6.47 5.48 -6.05
C ARG A 32 6.51 4.34 -5.04
N LEU A 33 5.70 4.46 -3.99
CA LEU A 33 5.53 3.43 -2.98
C LEU A 33 4.89 2.18 -3.62
N PRO A 34 5.25 0.97 -3.17
CA PRO A 34 4.54 -0.23 -3.57
C PRO A 34 3.06 -0.14 -3.21
N LEU A 35 2.21 -0.87 -3.93
CA LEU A 35 0.78 -0.92 -3.64
C LEU A 35 0.46 -1.79 -2.43
N ALA A 36 1.31 -2.77 -2.14
CA ALA A 36 1.17 -3.63 -0.97
C ALA A 36 2.51 -4.20 -0.52
N ILE A 37 2.61 -4.54 0.77
CA ILE A 37 3.77 -5.20 1.37
C ILE A 37 3.34 -6.51 2.03
N LYS A 38 4.08 -7.59 1.81
CA LYS A 38 3.79 -8.90 2.43
C LYS A 38 4.05 -8.82 3.93
N LEU A 39 3.05 -9.15 4.73
CA LEU A 39 3.17 -9.21 6.17
C LEU A 39 3.79 -10.54 6.62
N THR A 40 4.54 -10.47 7.71
CA THR A 40 4.98 -11.65 8.45
C THR A 40 4.37 -11.62 9.84
N ARG A 41 4.15 -12.79 10.46
CA ARG A 41 3.64 -12.86 11.83
C ARG A 41 4.49 -12.04 12.81
N ARG A 42 5.82 -12.07 12.63
CA ARG A 42 6.76 -11.29 13.45
C ARG A 42 6.57 -9.79 13.28
N ALA A 43 6.42 -9.31 12.04
CA ALA A 43 6.19 -7.89 11.76
C ALA A 43 4.84 -7.42 12.30
N VAL A 44 3.78 -8.23 12.20
CA VAL A 44 2.49 -7.88 12.81
C VAL A 44 2.59 -7.88 14.34
N ALA A 45 3.33 -8.82 14.92
CA ALA A 45 3.49 -8.91 16.37
C ALA A 45 4.27 -7.73 16.99
N ARG A 46 5.20 -7.13 16.24
CA ARG A 46 6.20 -6.19 16.74
C ARG A 46 6.33 -4.95 15.85
N ARG A 47 6.07 -3.78 16.42
CA ARG A 47 6.08 -2.50 15.69
C ARG A 47 7.44 -2.16 15.08
N ASP A 48 8.53 -2.44 15.78
CA ASP A 48 9.89 -2.22 15.27
C ASP A 48 10.18 -3.07 14.02
N LEU A 49 9.81 -4.35 14.04
CA LEU A 49 9.94 -5.24 12.88
C LEU A 49 9.01 -4.84 11.72
N PHE A 50 7.86 -4.24 12.01
CA PHE A 50 7.01 -3.64 10.99
C PHE A 50 7.67 -2.43 10.34
N CYS A 51 8.28 -1.53 11.12
CA CYS A 51 9.04 -0.40 10.57
C CYS A 51 10.19 -0.89 9.67
N GLU A 52 10.95 -1.88 10.12
CA GLU A 52 12.02 -2.50 9.31
C GLU A 52 11.48 -3.13 8.01
N LEU A 53 10.34 -3.81 8.08
CA LEU A 53 9.68 -4.39 6.91
C LEU A 53 9.31 -3.31 5.89
N VAL A 54 8.68 -2.22 6.33
CA VAL A 54 8.32 -1.08 5.46
C VAL A 54 9.57 -0.46 4.87
N HIS A 55 10.60 -0.20 5.68
CA HIS A 55 11.86 0.39 5.23
C HIS A 55 12.55 -0.49 4.18
N LYS A 56 12.58 -1.81 4.39
CA LYS A 56 13.17 -2.77 3.43
C LYS A 56 12.38 -2.84 2.12
N ALA A 57 11.05 -2.79 2.19
CA ALA A 57 10.18 -2.89 1.03
C ALA A 57 10.17 -1.60 0.19
N VAL A 58 10.22 -0.44 0.84
CA VAL A 58 10.14 0.86 0.17
C VAL A 58 11.52 1.43 -0.18
N ARG A 59 12.54 1.14 0.64
CA ARG A 59 13.87 1.77 0.59
C ARG A 59 13.76 3.31 0.49
N PRO A 60 13.02 3.95 1.42
CA PRO A 60 12.76 5.38 1.32
C PRO A 60 14.07 6.17 1.51
N SER A 61 14.14 7.36 0.93
CA SER A 61 15.10 8.36 1.37
C SER A 61 14.82 8.74 2.83
N GLN A 62 15.80 9.34 3.51
CA GLN A 62 15.58 9.82 4.89
C GLN A 62 14.41 10.82 4.97
N ALA A 63 14.22 11.63 3.91
CA ALA A 63 13.14 12.61 3.82
C ALA A 63 11.75 11.96 3.63
N ASP A 64 11.70 10.73 3.09
CA ASP A 64 10.45 10.03 2.76
C ASP A 64 10.09 8.94 3.76
N ALA A 65 10.93 8.67 4.77
CA ALA A 65 10.75 7.55 5.69
C ALA A 65 9.41 7.64 6.46
N ASP A 66 9.08 8.82 6.99
CA ASP A 66 7.83 9.05 7.71
C ASP A 66 6.62 8.91 6.76
N PHE A 67 6.73 9.45 5.55
CA PHE A 67 5.71 9.34 4.52
C PHE A 67 5.42 7.88 4.16
N ALA A 68 6.48 7.09 3.95
CA ALA A 68 6.40 5.67 3.65
C ALA A 68 5.77 4.90 4.82
N PHE A 69 6.18 5.18 6.05
CA PHE A 69 5.61 4.54 7.24
C PHE A 69 4.10 4.82 7.35
N HIS A 70 3.69 6.09 7.23
CA HIS A 70 2.29 6.47 7.33
C HIS A 70 1.41 5.87 6.23
N ALA A 71 1.97 5.58 5.05
CA ALA A 71 1.22 4.93 3.97
C ALA A 71 0.81 3.46 4.30
N PHE A 72 1.52 2.79 5.21
CA PHE A 72 1.28 1.40 5.57
C PHE A 72 0.87 1.18 7.04
N ALA A 73 1.07 2.16 7.92
CA ALA A 73 0.80 2.06 9.36
C ALA A 73 -0.60 1.49 9.66
N PHE A 74 -0.69 0.65 10.69
CA PHE A 74 -1.96 0.08 11.14
C PHE A 74 -2.74 1.04 12.04
N LYS A 75 -4.06 1.02 11.87
CA LYS A 75 -5.03 1.40 12.89
C LYS A 75 -5.24 0.21 13.84
N ALA A 76 -5.75 0.48 15.05
CA ALA A 76 -5.88 -0.53 16.10
C ALA A 76 -6.78 -1.72 15.71
N ASP A 77 -7.83 -1.47 14.92
CA ASP A 77 -8.73 -2.50 14.38
C ASP A 77 -8.08 -3.31 13.25
N GLU A 78 -7.28 -2.66 12.40
CA GLU A 78 -6.50 -3.33 11.35
C GLU A 78 -5.41 -4.26 11.92
N ASP A 79 -4.69 -3.84 12.97
CA ASP A 79 -3.71 -4.70 13.67
C ASP A 79 -4.38 -5.94 14.26
N ARG A 80 -5.52 -5.75 14.96
CA ARG A 80 -6.29 -6.87 15.53
C ARG A 80 -6.76 -7.83 14.44
N PHE A 81 -7.24 -7.30 13.31
CA PHE A 81 -7.62 -8.10 12.15
C PHE A 81 -6.45 -8.91 11.60
N ALA A 82 -5.30 -8.26 11.35
CA ALA A 82 -4.13 -8.91 10.78
C ALA A 82 -3.63 -10.05 11.67
N ARG A 83 -3.54 -9.83 12.99
CA ARG A 83 -3.20 -10.87 13.98
C ARG A 83 -4.21 -12.02 13.93
N GLY A 84 -5.49 -11.69 14.08
CA GLY A 84 -6.56 -12.69 14.13
C GLY A 84 -6.63 -13.57 12.90
N LEU A 85 -6.44 -13.00 11.70
CA LEU A 85 -6.44 -13.77 10.46
C LEU A 85 -5.19 -14.63 10.34
N MET A 86 -4.00 -14.06 10.56
CA MET A 86 -2.73 -14.77 10.40
C MET A 86 -2.55 -15.87 11.44
N ASP A 87 -3.15 -15.76 12.63
CA ASP A 87 -3.10 -16.80 13.67
C ASP A 87 -4.00 -17.99 13.30
N ARG A 88 -5.17 -17.75 12.70
CA ARG A 88 -6.15 -18.79 12.37
C ARG A 88 -5.91 -19.49 11.03
N ARG A 89 -5.27 -18.81 10.06
CA ARG A 89 -5.11 -19.30 8.67
C ARG A 89 -3.67 -19.14 8.21
N THR A 90 -2.87 -20.20 8.37
CA THR A 90 -1.44 -20.22 8.00
C THR A 90 -1.20 -20.17 6.50
N GLU A 91 -2.15 -20.67 5.72
CA GLU A 91 -2.12 -20.74 4.26
C GLU A 91 -2.51 -19.42 3.60
N LEU A 92 -3.09 -18.47 4.34
CA LEU A 92 -3.40 -17.14 3.83
C LEU A 92 -2.19 -16.23 4.02
N TRP A 93 -1.56 -15.87 2.91
CA TRP A 93 -0.57 -14.79 2.91
C TRP A 93 -1.28 -13.45 2.92
N LEU A 94 -1.02 -12.66 3.96
CA LEU A 94 -1.60 -11.34 4.14
C LEU A 94 -0.63 -10.26 3.69
N PHE A 95 -1.14 -9.27 2.97
CA PHE A 95 -0.42 -8.11 2.49
C PHE A 95 -1.09 -6.86 3.01
N ARG A 96 -0.29 -5.92 3.53
CA ARG A 96 -0.77 -4.61 3.91
C ARG A 96 -0.79 -3.71 2.68
N SER A 97 -1.97 -3.22 2.34
CA SER A 97 -2.16 -2.27 1.25
C SER A 97 -1.64 -0.87 1.60
N ASN A 98 -1.24 -0.12 0.58
CA ASN A 98 -0.93 1.29 0.69
C ASN A 98 -2.24 2.09 0.80
N GLN A 99 -2.51 2.65 1.99
CA GLN A 99 -3.75 3.38 2.28
C GLN A 99 -3.95 4.61 1.39
N ARG A 100 -2.87 5.20 0.87
CA ARG A 100 -2.94 6.35 -0.05
C ARG A 100 -3.26 5.95 -1.49
N ALA A 101 -3.16 4.67 -1.80
CA ALA A 101 -3.36 4.14 -3.13
C ALA A 101 -4.79 3.65 -3.38
N TYR A 102 -5.70 3.62 -2.40
CA TYR A 102 -7.10 3.19 -2.59
C TYR A 102 -7.20 1.78 -3.21
N CYS A 103 -6.53 0.82 -2.57
CA CYS A 103 -6.51 -0.59 -2.96
C CYS A 103 -7.05 -1.51 -1.85
N GLY A 104 -7.92 -0.97 -0.98
CA GLY A 104 -8.39 -1.62 0.25
C GLY A 104 -7.39 -1.48 1.41
N ASP A 105 -7.68 -2.14 2.52
CA ASP A 105 -6.82 -2.15 3.71
C ASP A 105 -5.81 -3.30 3.66
N PHE A 106 -6.20 -4.43 3.05
CA PHE A 106 -5.38 -5.62 2.91
C PHE A 106 -5.62 -6.34 1.58
N LEU A 107 -4.63 -7.11 1.14
CA LEU A 107 -4.83 -8.24 0.23
C LEU A 107 -4.53 -9.54 0.96
N ALA A 108 -5.32 -10.58 0.72
CA ALA A 108 -5.01 -11.93 1.16
C ALA A 108 -4.89 -12.87 -0.05
N VAL A 109 -3.91 -13.76 -0.04
CA VAL A 109 -3.72 -14.78 -1.08
C VAL A 109 -3.76 -16.15 -0.43
N ASP A 110 -4.62 -17.01 -0.93
CA ASP A 110 -4.72 -18.42 -0.53
C ASP A 110 -3.61 -19.23 -1.21
N MET A 111 -2.63 -19.63 -0.41
CA MET A 111 -1.45 -20.38 -0.85
C MET A 111 -1.65 -21.90 -0.81
N SER A 112 -2.87 -22.38 -0.60
CA SER A 112 -3.17 -23.83 -0.58
C SER A 112 -2.82 -24.53 -1.89
N SER A 113 -2.78 -23.78 -3.01
CA SER A 113 -2.34 -24.31 -4.30
C SER A 113 -0.87 -24.02 -4.55
N PRO A 114 -0.05 -25.01 -4.96
CA PRO A 114 1.33 -24.76 -5.36
C PRO A 114 1.43 -23.95 -6.65
N TRP A 115 0.40 -23.99 -7.51
CA TRP A 115 0.38 -23.30 -8.80
C TRP A 115 -0.16 -21.86 -8.67
N PRO A 116 0.64 -20.82 -8.96
CA PRO A 116 0.21 -19.42 -8.81
C PRO A 116 -1.08 -19.07 -9.57
N ALA A 117 -1.29 -19.66 -10.74
CA ALA A 117 -2.50 -19.46 -11.55
C ALA A 117 -3.80 -20.01 -10.93
N ARG A 118 -3.70 -20.87 -9.90
CA ARG A 118 -4.86 -21.47 -9.20
C ARG A 118 -5.10 -20.89 -7.81
N ARG A 119 -4.24 -19.96 -7.36
CA ARG A 119 -4.40 -19.32 -6.05
C ARG A 119 -5.49 -18.28 -6.11
N ARG A 120 -6.25 -18.20 -5.02
CA ARG A 120 -7.33 -17.21 -4.88
C ARG A 120 -6.77 -15.97 -4.21
N SER A 121 -7.17 -14.80 -4.67
CA SER A 121 -6.82 -13.54 -4.04
C SER A 121 -8.07 -12.79 -3.59
N TYR A 122 -7.93 -12.07 -2.48
CA TYR A 122 -8.99 -11.32 -1.83
C TYR A 122 -8.50 -9.89 -1.58
N VAL A 123 -9.29 -8.90 -1.97
CA VAL A 123 -9.06 -7.51 -1.61
C VAL A 123 -10.03 -7.16 -0.49
N ILE A 124 -9.49 -6.77 0.66
CA ILE A 124 -10.22 -6.65 1.91
C ILE A 124 -10.33 -5.17 2.30
N GLU A 125 -11.55 -4.74 2.60
CA GLU A 125 -11.86 -3.41 3.13
C GLU A 125 -12.61 -3.56 4.46
N LEU A 126 -12.00 -3.12 5.55
CA LEU A 126 -12.55 -3.20 6.89
C LEU A 126 -13.55 -2.08 7.12
N LYS A 127 -14.77 -2.46 7.50
CA LYS A 127 -15.86 -1.54 7.85
C LYS A 127 -16.45 -1.97 9.19
N ARG A 128 -16.08 -1.25 10.26
CA ARG A 128 -16.47 -1.56 11.63
C ARG A 128 -17.99 -1.70 11.77
N GLY A 129 -18.43 -2.79 12.40
CA GLY A 129 -19.84 -3.06 12.66
C GLY A 129 -20.70 -3.38 11.42
N MET A 130 -20.11 -3.46 10.23
CA MET A 130 -20.84 -3.78 9.01
C MET A 130 -20.88 -5.30 8.78
N PRO A 131 -21.99 -5.84 8.25
CA PRO A 131 -22.05 -7.25 7.86
C PRO A 131 -21.05 -7.53 6.72
N VAL A 132 -20.55 -8.77 6.68
CA VAL A 132 -19.62 -9.21 5.64
C VAL A 132 -20.33 -9.26 4.28
N ARG A 133 -19.70 -8.66 3.28
CA ARG A 133 -20.11 -8.69 1.88
C ARG A 133 -18.96 -9.24 1.05
N VAL A 134 -19.27 -10.25 0.23
CA VAL A 134 -18.32 -10.89 -0.68
C VAL A 134 -18.83 -10.72 -2.10
N GLY A 135 -17.98 -10.20 -2.97
CA GLY A 135 -18.42 -9.84 -4.31
C GLY A 135 -19.34 -8.61 -4.28
N GLY A 136 -19.29 -7.84 -5.35
CA GLY A 136 -19.69 -6.44 -5.35
C GLY A 136 -18.46 -5.67 -5.78
N GLY A 137 -18.26 -5.62 -7.10
CA GLY A 137 -17.15 -4.93 -7.75
C GLY A 137 -16.95 -3.53 -7.18
N ALA A 138 -15.83 -2.90 -7.52
CA ALA A 138 -15.42 -1.58 -7.00
C ALA A 138 -16.48 -0.48 -7.25
N VAL A 139 -17.54 -0.44 -6.45
CA VAL A 139 -18.51 0.66 -6.41
C VAL A 139 -18.06 1.58 -5.28
N GLY A 140 -17.05 2.38 -5.59
CA GLY A 140 -16.48 3.37 -4.67
C GLY A 140 -15.02 3.72 -4.99
N LEU A 141 -14.62 4.96 -4.70
CA LEU A 141 -13.23 5.42 -4.88
C LEU A 141 -12.19 4.56 -4.15
N GLN A 142 -12.59 3.86 -3.07
CA GLN A 142 -11.69 3.17 -2.14
C GLN A 142 -11.02 1.90 -2.69
N LEU A 143 -11.53 1.35 -3.80
CA LEU A 143 -10.99 0.14 -4.45
C LEU A 143 -10.51 0.39 -5.88
N ARG A 144 -10.36 1.65 -6.30
CA ARG A 144 -10.00 2.02 -7.68
C ARG A 144 -8.71 1.35 -8.19
N ASN A 145 -7.77 1.07 -7.28
CA ASN A 145 -6.48 0.46 -7.61
C ASN A 145 -6.35 -1.00 -7.12
N ALA A 146 -7.47 -1.64 -6.75
CA ALA A 146 -7.48 -3.04 -6.32
C ALA A 146 -6.89 -3.97 -7.41
N ALA A 147 -7.31 -3.78 -8.66
CA ALA A 147 -6.78 -4.54 -9.80
C ALA A 147 -5.27 -4.31 -9.97
N SER A 148 -4.80 -3.07 -9.88
CA SER A 148 -3.37 -2.74 -9.99
C SER A 148 -2.55 -3.37 -8.85
N ALA A 149 -3.09 -3.43 -7.63
CA ALA A 149 -2.40 -4.05 -6.50
C ALA A 149 -2.27 -5.57 -6.69
N VAL A 150 -3.32 -6.24 -7.18
CA VAL A 150 -3.30 -7.67 -7.50
C VAL A 150 -2.33 -7.96 -8.65
N GLN A 151 -2.36 -7.13 -9.70
CA GLN A 151 -1.42 -7.22 -10.82
C GLN A 151 0.04 -7.00 -10.38
N GLY A 152 0.28 -6.06 -9.45
CA GLY A 152 1.61 -5.86 -8.86
C GLY A 152 2.12 -7.09 -8.11
N LEU A 153 1.24 -7.87 -7.46
CA LEU A 153 1.60 -9.16 -6.87
C LEU A 153 1.81 -10.25 -7.94
N ALA A 154 1.01 -10.28 -9.00
CA ALA A 154 1.18 -11.22 -10.10
C ALA A 154 2.51 -11.03 -10.83
N GLN A 155 2.98 -9.80 -10.98
CA GLN A 155 4.27 -9.47 -11.60
C GLN A 155 5.48 -9.97 -10.80
N GLN A 156 5.32 -10.33 -9.52
CA GLN A 156 6.38 -10.99 -8.74
C GLN A 156 6.62 -12.44 -9.19
N GLY A 157 5.65 -13.06 -9.89
CA GLY A 157 5.77 -14.37 -10.53
C GLY A 157 5.63 -15.57 -9.60
N ASP A 158 5.87 -15.41 -8.29
CA ASP A 158 5.83 -16.49 -7.31
C ASP A 158 4.55 -16.51 -6.45
N VAL A 159 3.76 -15.44 -6.43
CA VAL A 159 2.55 -15.30 -5.59
C VAL A 159 1.26 -15.59 -6.34
N LEU A 160 1.06 -15.00 -7.52
CA LEU A 160 -0.16 -15.09 -8.33
C LEU A 160 0.20 -15.27 -9.82
N GLY A 161 -0.69 -15.89 -10.59
CA GLY A 161 -0.56 -15.95 -12.05
C GLY A 161 -0.87 -14.60 -12.70
N ALA A 162 -0.43 -14.40 -13.95
CA ALA A 162 -0.61 -13.13 -14.69
C ALA A 162 -2.09 -12.70 -14.82
N GLU A 163 -2.98 -13.67 -15.01
CA GLU A 163 -4.44 -13.47 -15.14
C GLU A 163 -5.18 -13.56 -13.79
N ALA A 164 -4.49 -13.32 -12.67
CA ALA A 164 -5.09 -13.48 -11.35
C ALA A 164 -6.32 -12.56 -11.16
N ALA A 165 -7.47 -13.20 -10.96
CA ALA A 165 -8.67 -12.55 -10.48
C ALA A 165 -8.63 -12.35 -8.96
N TYR A 166 -9.46 -11.44 -8.48
CA TYR A 166 -9.65 -11.19 -7.05
C TYR A 166 -11.12 -11.09 -6.70
N VAL A 167 -11.42 -11.43 -5.44
CA VAL A 167 -12.73 -11.25 -4.83
C VAL A 167 -12.66 -10.11 -3.83
N THR A 168 -13.59 -9.17 -3.89
CA THR A 168 -13.73 -8.12 -2.88
C THR A 168 -14.42 -8.68 -1.64
N VAL A 169 -13.88 -8.35 -0.47
CA VAL A 169 -14.45 -8.68 0.84
C VAL A 169 -14.52 -7.40 1.65
N SER A 170 -15.70 -7.05 2.16
CA SER A 170 -15.85 -5.89 3.04
C SER A 170 -16.72 -6.20 4.24
N GLY A 171 -16.50 -5.51 5.36
CA GLY A 171 -17.27 -5.70 6.58
C GLY A 171 -16.42 -5.64 7.84
N ASP A 172 -17.01 -6.04 8.97
CA ASP A 172 -16.32 -6.05 10.24
C ASP A 172 -15.17 -7.06 10.26
N GLY A 173 -14.02 -6.65 10.80
CA GLY A 173 -12.81 -7.47 10.80
C GLY A 173 -12.99 -8.81 11.51
N ALA A 174 -13.69 -8.86 12.65
CA ALA A 174 -13.90 -10.12 13.37
C ALA A 174 -14.79 -11.08 12.56
N ALA A 175 -15.81 -10.55 11.89
CA ALA A 175 -16.70 -11.34 11.05
C ALA A 175 -15.99 -11.86 9.78
N ILE A 176 -15.08 -11.06 9.19
CA ILE A 176 -14.26 -11.51 8.06
C ILE A 176 -13.29 -12.62 8.49
N VAL A 177 -12.63 -12.48 9.65
CA VAL A 177 -11.74 -13.52 10.20
C VAL A 177 -12.52 -14.83 10.39
N GLU A 178 -13.73 -14.74 10.93
CA GLU A 178 -14.61 -15.90 11.13
C GLU A 178 -15.06 -16.53 9.80
N MET A 179 -15.40 -15.71 8.81
CA MET A 179 -15.72 -16.17 7.45
C MET A 179 -14.57 -16.98 6.85
N PHE A 180 -13.33 -16.49 6.96
CA PHE A 180 -12.16 -17.23 6.49
C PHE A 180 -11.93 -18.49 7.33
N ALA A 181 -12.08 -18.42 8.66
CA ALA A 181 -11.89 -19.57 9.55
C ALA A 181 -12.75 -20.78 9.18
N ARG A 182 -14.01 -20.55 8.81
CA ARG A 182 -14.98 -21.61 8.43
C ARG A 182 -14.65 -22.32 7.12
N GLY A 183 -13.62 -21.88 6.40
CA GLY A 183 -13.22 -22.45 5.12
C GLY A 183 -14.22 -22.03 4.06
N THR A 184 -13.87 -20.99 3.31
CA THR A 184 -14.67 -20.52 2.19
C THR A 184 -14.73 -21.57 1.09
N ARG A 185 -15.73 -22.47 1.18
CA ARG A 185 -16.44 -22.98 0.01
C ARG A 185 -17.34 -21.85 -0.46
N LEU A 186 -16.75 -20.86 -1.13
CA LEU A 186 -17.54 -19.92 -1.93
C LEU A 186 -18.17 -20.77 -3.02
N SER A 187 -19.44 -21.14 -2.84
CA SER A 187 -20.25 -21.74 -3.89
C SER A 187 -20.14 -20.86 -5.13
N GLU A 188 -19.72 -21.45 -6.25
CA GLU A 188 -19.86 -20.88 -7.59
C GLU A 188 -21.35 -20.67 -7.88
N GLY A 189 -21.91 -19.59 -7.35
CA GLY A 189 -23.31 -19.21 -7.49
C GLY A 189 -23.44 -18.03 -8.43
N ARG A 190 -23.65 -18.34 -9.72
CA ARG A 190 -24.26 -17.50 -10.77
C ARG A 190 -23.84 -16.01 -10.85
N GLY A 191 -23.08 -15.72 -11.90
CA GLY A 191 -23.46 -14.64 -12.83
C GLY A 191 -23.22 -13.21 -12.36
N GLY A 192 -21.95 -12.81 -12.25
CA GLY A 192 -21.56 -11.41 -12.36
C GLY A 192 -20.24 -11.37 -13.10
N ALA A 193 -20.27 -10.90 -14.35
CA ALA A 193 -19.06 -10.77 -15.17
C ALA A 193 -17.96 -10.07 -14.37
N LEU A 194 -16.85 -10.77 -14.18
CA LEU A 194 -15.60 -10.18 -13.70
C LEU A 194 -15.27 -9.00 -14.63
N PRO A 195 -14.94 -7.81 -14.09
CA PRO A 195 -14.45 -6.73 -14.94
C PRO A 195 -13.13 -7.18 -15.57
N ARG A 196 -13.17 -7.50 -16.87
CA ARG A 196 -11.96 -7.61 -17.69
C ARG A 196 -11.30 -6.23 -17.71
N ALA A 197 -9.99 -6.19 -17.46
CA ALA A 197 -9.23 -4.97 -17.65
C ALA A 197 -9.41 -4.46 -19.10
N PRO A 198 -9.63 -3.15 -19.33
CA PRO A 198 -9.77 -2.63 -20.68
C PRO A 198 -8.44 -2.78 -21.43
N HIS A 199 -8.50 -3.45 -22.58
CA HIS A 199 -7.42 -3.51 -23.56
C HIS A 199 -7.19 -2.08 -24.08
N LEU A 200 -6.10 -1.44 -23.66
CA LEU A 200 -5.63 -0.19 -24.25
C LEU A 200 -4.91 -0.52 -25.55
N SER A 201 -5.63 -0.43 -26.66
CA SER A 201 -5.03 -0.24 -27.99
C SER A 201 -4.53 1.20 -28.08
N TRP A 202 -3.21 1.39 -28.22
CA TRP A 202 -2.63 2.68 -28.61
C TRP A 202 -2.50 2.75 -30.13
N PRO A 203 -2.66 3.95 -30.72
CA PRO A 203 -2.50 4.21 -32.16
C PRO A 203 -1.06 4.06 -32.65
#